data_AF-A0A1F4NEJ8-F1
#
_entry.id   AF-A0A1F4NEJ8-F1
#
_cell.length_a   1.000
_cell.length_b   1.000
_cell.length_c   1.000
_cell.angle_alpha   90.00
_cell.angle_beta   90.00
_cell.angle_gamma   90.00
#
_symmetry.space_group_name_H-M   'P 1'
#
loop_
_entity.id
_entity.type
_entity.pdbx_description
1 polymer ?
#
loop_
_entity_poly.entity_id
_entity_poly.type
_entity_poly.pdbx_seq_one_letter_code
_entity_poly.pdbx_strand_id
1 'polypeptide(L)'
;MLKIKKIVIVSLIAIFSFSLLVATGCSRHPNEGQIQAMEEARSACLAAEQKLSEVQKERGGLESQLQMKKSELDKAQKEKAHVEQGLSTWTQN
;
A
#
# COMPACT_ATOMS: atom_id res chain seq x y z
N MET A 1 -54.61 -28.21 27.44
CA MET A 1 -54.30 -26.79 27.15
C MET A 1 -52.81 -26.46 27.07
N LEU A 2 -51.94 -27.01 27.93
CA LEU A 2 -50.48 -26.74 27.90
C LEU A 2 -49.76 -27.21 26.62
N LYS A 3 -50.16 -28.36 26.04
CA LYS A 3 -49.56 -28.89 24.80
C LYS A 3 -49.84 -28.01 23.57
N ILE A 4 -51.05 -27.47 23.47
CA ILE A 4 -51.44 -26.55 22.38
C ILE A 4 -50.67 -25.23 22.51
N LYS A 5 -50.55 -24.67 23.72
CA LYS A 5 -49.74 -23.46 23.96
C LYS A 5 -48.26 -23.67 23.58
N LYS A 6 -47.68 -24.83 23.89
CA LYS A 6 -46.30 -25.18 23.49
C LYS A 6 -46.13 -25.30 21.97
N ILE A 7 -47.09 -25.91 21.27
CA ILE A 7 -47.06 -26.03 19.80
C ILE A 7 -47.15 -24.65 19.13
N VAL A 8 -48.04 -23.78 19.62
CA VAL A 8 -48.18 -22.41 19.10
C VAL A 8 -46.91 -21.60 19.32
N ILE A 9 -46.28 -21.69 20.51
CA ILE A 9 -45.02 -20.99 20.81
C ILE A 9 -43.88 -21.50 19.91
N VAL A 10 -43.74 -22.82 19.73
CA VAL A 10 -42.71 -23.40 18.86
C VAL A 10 -42.91 -22.99 17.40
N SER A 11 -44.17 -22.97 16.93
CA SER A 11 -44.51 -22.49 15.59
C SER A 11 -44.16 -21.02 15.38
N LEU A 12 -44.44 -20.16 16.37
CA LEU A 12 -44.13 -18.74 16.30
C LEU A 12 -42.62 -18.47 16.24
N ILE A 13 -41.84 -19.21 17.04
CA ILE A 13 -40.37 -19.13 17.03
C ILE A 13 -39.81 -19.61 15.70
N ALA A 14 -40.36 -20.70 15.13
CA ALA A 14 -39.92 -21.21 13.84
C ALA A 14 -40.15 -20.21 12.69
N ILE A 15 -41.31 -19.54 12.67
CA ILE A 15 -41.65 -18.52 11.66
C ILE A 15 -40.75 -17.29 11.80
N PHE A 16 -40.47 -16.86 13.03
CA PHE A 16 -39.59 -15.73 13.30
C PHE A 16 -38.15 -16.02 12.86
N SER A 17 -37.62 -17.20 13.22
CA SER A 17 -36.28 -17.64 12.82
C SER A 17 -36.13 -17.78 11.30
N PHE A 18 -37.17 -18.27 10.61
CA PHE A 18 -37.16 -18.36 9.15
C PHE A 18 -37.18 -16.97 8.48
N SER A 19 -37.93 -16.03 9.05
CA SER A 19 -37.99 -14.65 8.56
C SER A 19 -36.65 -13.93 8.72
N LEU A 20 -35.95 -14.16 9.83
CA LEU A 20 -34.57 -13.67 10.03
C LEU A 20 -33.62 -14.27 9.00
N LEU A 21 -33.70 -15.57 8.72
CA LEU A 21 -32.82 -16.24 7.75
C LEU A 21 -32.95 -15.67 6.33
N VAL A 22 -34.17 -15.28 5.93
CA VAL A 22 -34.44 -14.68 4.61
C VAL A 22 -34.02 -13.21 4.59
N ALA A 23 -34.24 -12.45 5.67
CA ALA A 23 -33.87 -11.04 5.77
C ALA A 23 -32.35 -10.82 5.88
N THR A 24 -31.63 -11.73 6.55
CA THR A 24 -30.16 -11.70 6.64
C THR A 24 -29.49 -12.62 5.64
N GLY A 25 -30.25 -13.17 4.69
CA GLY A 25 -29.71 -14.06 3.66
C GLY A 25 -28.73 -13.31 2.77
N CYS A 26 -27.48 -13.76 2.75
CA CYS A 26 -26.42 -13.36 1.82
C CYS A 26 -26.72 -13.70 0.33
N SER A 27 -28.00 -13.77 -0.08
CA SER A 27 -28.43 -14.03 -1.45
C SER A 27 -28.64 -12.74 -2.26
N ARG A 28 -28.58 -11.57 -1.62
CA ARG A 28 -28.59 -10.27 -2.30
C ARG A 28 -27.24 -10.07 -3.00
N HIS A 29 -27.18 -10.50 -4.26
CA HIS A 29 -26.03 -10.27 -5.11
C HIS A 29 -25.80 -8.75 -5.23
N PRO A 30 -24.54 -8.29 -5.19
CA PRO A 30 -24.24 -6.88 -5.37
C PRO A 30 -24.78 -6.42 -6.73
N ASN A 31 -25.43 -5.26 -6.75
CA ASN A 31 -25.93 -4.67 -7.98
C ASN A 31 -24.75 -4.29 -8.89
N GLU A 32 -24.92 -4.25 -10.21
CA GLU A 32 -23.87 -3.97 -11.19
C GLU A 32 -23.09 -2.69 -10.86
N GLY A 33 -23.78 -1.63 -10.39
CA GLY A 33 -23.13 -0.39 -9.95
C GLY A 33 -22.23 -0.54 -8.72
N GLN A 34 -22.52 -1.49 -7.83
CA GLN A 34 -21.65 -1.79 -6.68
C GLN A 34 -20.41 -2.57 -7.11
N ILE A 35 -20.55 -3.46 -8.10
CA ILE A 35 -19.43 -4.20 -8.69
C ILE A 35 -18.52 -3.23 -9.43
N GLN A 36 -19.08 -2.35 -10.27
CA GLN A 36 -18.31 -1.32 -10.99
C GLN A 36 -17.58 -0.38 -10.03
N ALA A 37 -18.25 0.15 -9.01
CA ALA A 37 -17.60 1.01 -8.02
C ALA A 37 -16.45 0.29 -7.28
N MET A 38 -16.61 -1.00 -7.00
CA MET A 38 -15.56 -1.82 -6.39
C MET A 38 -14.37 -2.04 -7.35
N GLU A 39 -14.63 -2.28 -8.63
CA GLU A 39 -13.60 -2.45 -9.66
C GLU A 39 -12.84 -1.14 -9.93
N GLU A 40 -13.55 -0.02 -10.00
CA GLU A 40 -12.96 1.32 -10.12
C GLU A 40 -12.06 1.63 -8.92
N ALA A 41 -12.56 1.42 -7.70
CA ALA A 41 -11.75 1.60 -6.50
C ALA A 41 -10.51 0.69 -6.48
N ARG A 42 -10.68 -0.58 -6.90
CA ARG A 42 -9.57 -1.54 -7.00
C ARG A 42 -8.53 -1.09 -8.02
N SER A 43 -8.95 -0.67 -9.21
CA SER A 43 -8.03 -0.20 -10.25
C SER A 43 -7.29 1.07 -9.84
N ALA A 44 -7.96 2.01 -9.18
CA ALA A 44 -7.34 3.21 -8.63
C ALA A 44 -6.29 2.87 -7.54
N CYS A 45 -6.60 1.91 -6.67
CA CYS A 45 -5.67 1.43 -5.65
C CYS A 45 -4.43 0.80 -6.29
N LEU A 46 -4.61 -0.12 -7.25
CA LEU A 46 -3.51 -0.77 -7.96
C LEU A 46 -2.62 0.24 -8.71
N ALA A 47 -3.22 1.26 -9.34
CA ALA A 47 -2.47 2.33 -9.99
C ALA A 47 -1.65 3.15 -8.98
N ALA A 48 -2.19 3.40 -7.79
CA ALA A 48 -1.48 4.10 -6.73
C ALA A 48 -0.31 3.26 -6.19
N GLU A 49 -0.51 1.95 -5.98
CA GLU A 49 0.55 1.03 -5.55
C GLU A 49 1.68 0.93 -6.58
N GLN A 50 1.34 0.87 -7.88
CA GLN A 50 2.33 0.89 -8.96
C GLN A 50 3.15 2.16 -8.95
N LYS A 51 2.50 3.34 -8.90
CA LYS A 51 3.20 4.63 -8.82
C LYS A 51 4.10 4.73 -7.59
N LEU A 52 3.64 4.22 -6.44
CA LEU A 52 4.44 4.22 -5.23
C LEU A 52 5.69 3.34 -5.39
N SER A 53 5.55 2.16 -6.00
CA SER A 53 6.67 1.27 -6.31
C SER A 53 7.67 1.90 -7.28
N GLU A 54 7.19 2.59 -8.32
CA GLU A 54 8.03 3.32 -9.27
C GLU A 54 8.82 4.43 -8.57
N VAL A 55 8.15 5.30 -7.81
CA VAL A 55 8.80 6.41 -7.08
C VAL A 55 9.82 5.89 -6.06
N GLN A 56 9.54 4.77 -5.39
CA GLN A 56 10.51 4.15 -4.47
C GLN A 56 11.76 3.65 -5.19
N LYS A 57 11.61 3.04 -6.37
CA LYS A 57 12.76 2.60 -7.18
C LYS A 57 13.58 3.78 -7.68
N GLU A 58 12.91 4.82 -8.20
CA GLU A 58 13.57 6.04 -8.65
C GLU A 58 14.34 6.70 -7.51
N ARG A 59 13.72 6.81 -6.33
CA ARG A 59 14.37 7.35 -5.14
C ARG A 59 15.61 6.56 -4.76
N GLY A 60 15.54 5.22 -4.74
CA GLY A 60 16.71 4.39 -4.45
C GLY A 60 17.84 4.57 -5.48
N GLY A 61 17.48 4.71 -6.77
CA GLY A 61 18.44 5.02 -7.83
C GLY A 61 19.11 6.39 -7.64
N LEU A 62 18.33 7.41 -7.32
CA LEU A 62 18.84 8.78 -7.07
C LEU A 62 19.70 8.83 -5.82
N GLU A 63 19.31 8.17 -4.73
CA GLU A 63 20.12 8.09 -3.51
C GLU A 63 21.49 7.43 -3.78
N SER A 64 21.51 6.35 -4.58
CA SER A 64 22.76 5.70 -5.00
C SER A 64 23.64 6.64 -5.84
N GLN A 65 23.07 7.32 -6.83
CA GLN A 65 23.80 8.30 -7.65
C GLN A 65 24.36 9.45 -6.80
N LEU A 66 23.58 9.94 -5.84
CA LEU A 66 24.00 11.00 -4.93
C LEU A 66 25.18 10.53 -4.07
N GLN A 67 25.13 9.30 -3.56
CA GLN A 67 26.23 8.73 -2.78
C GLN A 67 27.50 8.52 -3.62
N MET A 68 27.37 8.05 -4.86
CA MET A 68 28.51 7.96 -5.79
C MET A 68 29.12 9.33 -6.06
N LYS A 69 28.30 10.34 -6.36
CA LYS A 69 28.77 11.72 -6.62
C LYS A 69 29.44 12.36 -5.41
N LYS A 70 28.94 12.11 -4.20
CA LYS A 70 29.60 12.55 -2.96
C LYS A 70 30.97 11.90 -2.78
N SER A 71 31.09 10.61 -3.07
CA SER A 71 32.37 9.89 -3.01
C SER A 71 33.37 10.40 -4.06
N GLU A 72 32.92 10.64 -5.29
CA GLU A 72 33.74 11.26 -6.34
C GLU A 72 34.24 12.65 -5.92
N LEU A 73 33.35 13.46 -5.32
CA LEU A 73 33.69 14.80 -4.86
C LEU A 73 34.73 14.77 -3.73
N ASP A 74 34.59 13.89 -2.75
CA ASP A 74 35.56 13.72 -1.66
C ASP A 74 36.94 13.28 -2.20
N LYS A 75 36.98 12.35 -3.17
CA LYS A 75 38.22 11.96 -3.84
C LYS A 75 38.87 13.13 -4.57
N ALA A 76 38.09 13.86 -5.38
CA ALA A 76 38.59 15.01 -6.13
C ALA A 76 39.11 16.13 -5.20
N GLN A 77 38.47 16.36 -4.05
CA GLN A 77 38.95 17.31 -3.06
C GLN A 77 40.28 16.88 -2.43
N LYS A 78 40.43 15.59 -2.11
CA LYS A 78 41.69 15.03 -1.57
C LYS A 78 42.82 15.12 -2.60
N GLU A 79 42.55 14.77 -3.84
CA GLU A 79 43.51 14.89 -4.94
C GLU A 79 43.94 16.34 -5.15
N LYS A 80 42.98 17.28 -5.15
CA LYS A 80 43.28 18.72 -5.25
C LYS A 80 44.19 19.17 -4.10
N ALA A 81 43.86 18.83 -2.86
CA ALA A 81 44.67 19.20 -1.70
C ALA A 81 46.09 18.60 -1.77
N HIS A 82 46.22 17.35 -2.22
CA HIS A 82 47.51 16.71 -2.42
C HIS A 82 48.35 17.41 -3.50
N VAL A 83 47.73 17.79 -4.62
CA VAL A 83 48.41 18.54 -5.70
C VAL A 83 48.83 19.94 -5.23
N GLU A 84 47.96 20.65 -4.52
CA GLU A 84 48.28 21.97 -3.94
C GLU A 84 49.46 21.87 -2.96
N GLN A 85 49.48 20.84 -2.12
CA GLN A 85 50.61 20.59 -1.22
C GLN A 85 51.90 20.32 -2.01
N GLY A 86 51.86 19.44 -3.02
CA GLY A 86 53.02 19.15 -3.87
C GLY A 86 53.57 20.38 -4.59
N LEU A 87 52.69 21.24 -5.11
CA LEU A 87 53.06 22.52 -5.72
C LEU A 87 53.73 23.46 -4.72
N SER A 88 53.20 23.56 -3.49
CA SER A 88 53.79 24.40 -2.44
C SER A 88 55.19 23.93 -2.04
N THR A 89 55.41 22.60 -1.96
CA THR A 89 56.72 22.02 -1.66
C THR A 89 57.70 22.25 -2.82
N TRP A 90 57.24 22.12 -4.07
CA TRP A 90 58.10 22.35 -5.23
C TRP A 90 58.51 23.81 -5.41
N THR A 91 57.63 24.76 -5.07
CA THR A 91 57.92 26.20 -5.19
C THR A 91 58.81 26.76 -4.08
N GLN A 92 59.01 26.05 -2.97
CA GLN A 92 59.91 26.45 -1.89
C GLN A 92 61.34 25.90 -2.01
N ASN A 93 61.59 24.96 -2.93
CA ASN A 93 62.92 24.42 -3.26
C ASN A 93 63.50 25.12 -4.48
#